data_AF-A0AAV4XSH6-F1
#
_entry.id   AF-A0AAV4XSH6-F1
#
_cell.length_a   1.000
_cell.length_b   1.000
_cell.length_c   1.000
_cell.angle_alpha   90.00
_cell.angle_beta   90.00
_cell.angle_gamma   90.00
#
_symmetry.space_group_name_H-M   'P 1'
#
loop_
_entity.id
_entity.type
_entity.pdbx_description
1 polymer ?
#
loop_
_entity_poly.entity_id
_entity_poly.type
_entity_poly.pdbx_seq_one_letter_code
_entity_poly.pdbx_strand_id
1 'polypeptide(L)'
;MDPDTHERIGEWYKVKGTSTLPCSAISHADPLPKKRVILLWKPPKDRQGEVIFVATVLQHFAEYYSGIVAGIPPSHDEDEEQDSYD
;
A
#
# COMPACT_ATOMS: atom_id res chain seq x y z
N MET A 1 4.92 3.87 10.23
CA MET A 1 5.30 3.80 11.65
C MET A 1 4.20 4.48 12.42
N ASP A 2 3.91 3.97 13.60
CA ASP A 2 2.97 4.62 14.52
C ASP A 2 3.61 5.92 15.03
N PRO A 3 2.94 7.08 14.89
CA PRO A 3 3.54 8.37 15.23
C PRO A 3 3.74 8.55 16.73
N ASP A 4 2.98 7.84 17.57
CA ASP A 4 2.99 8.01 19.02
C ASP A 4 3.96 7.03 19.68
N THR A 5 3.92 5.77 19.26
CA THR A 5 4.74 4.68 19.83
C THR A 5 6.06 4.46 19.08
N HIS A 6 6.18 5.00 17.86
CA HIS A 6 7.28 4.73 16.92
C HIS A 6 7.42 3.25 16.54
N GLU A 7 6.43 2.42 16.85
CA GLU A 7 6.43 1.02 16.48
C GLU A 7 6.04 0.81 15.02
N ARG A 8 6.41 -0.36 14.48
CA ARG A 8 6.01 -0.79 13.15
C ARG A 8 4.50 -1.07 13.13
N ILE A 9 3.80 -0.53 12.13
CA ILE A 9 2.38 -0.83 11.90
C ILE A 9 2.28 -1.94 10.86
N GLY A 10 1.83 -3.11 11.29
CA GLY A 10 1.63 -4.27 10.42
C GLY A 10 2.91 -4.80 9.77
N GLU A 11 2.74 -5.71 8.82
CA GLU A 11 3.85 -6.44 8.19
C GLU A 11 3.73 -6.41 6.66
N TRP A 12 4.81 -6.05 5.99
CA TRP A 12 4.94 -6.21 4.55
C TRP A 12 5.42 -7.62 4.23
N TYR A 13 4.77 -8.28 3.28
CA TYR A 13 5.24 -9.55 2.74
C TYR A 13 6.09 -9.33 1.50
N LYS A 14 7.19 -10.08 1.42
CA LYS A 14 8.01 -10.12 0.22
C LYS A 14 7.22 -10.79 -0.91
N VAL A 15 7.02 -10.05 -1.98
CA VAL A 15 6.48 -10.56 -3.24
C VAL A 15 7.55 -10.46 -4.34
N LYS A 16 7.30 -11.05 -5.51
CA LYS A 16 8.22 -11.01 -6.66
C LYS A 16 8.63 -9.57 -6.99
N GLY A 17 9.94 -9.34 -7.12
CA GLY A 17 10.50 -8.03 -7.49
C GLY A 17 10.52 -6.99 -6.37
N THR A 18 10.29 -7.39 -5.11
CA THR A 18 10.29 -6.49 -3.95
C THR A 18 11.23 -6.97 -2.85
N SER A 19 11.64 -6.03 -2.00
CA SER A 19 12.34 -6.28 -0.74
C SER A 19 11.72 -5.47 0.38
N THR A 20 11.51 -6.10 1.53
CA THR A 20 11.11 -5.41 2.76
C THR A 20 12.29 -4.62 3.31
N LEU A 21 12.00 -3.51 3.98
CA LEU A 21 13.00 -2.66 4.63
C LEU A 21 12.89 -2.77 6.17
N PRO A 22 13.95 -2.38 6.91
CA PRO A 22 13.93 -2.35 8.38
C PRO A 22 12.90 -1.37 8.97
N CYS A 23 12.44 -0.39 8.19
CA CYS A 23 11.31 0.48 8.52
C CYS A 23 9.97 -0.11 8.03
N SER A 24 8.84 0.54 8.36
CA SER A 24 7.49 0.15 7.88
C SER A 24 7.30 0.36 6.36
N ALA A 25 8.21 -0.14 5.53
CA ALA A 25 8.26 0.08 4.10
C ALA A 25 8.70 -1.18 3.33
N ILE A 26 8.39 -1.16 2.04
CA ILE A 26 8.78 -2.15 1.04
C ILE A 26 9.25 -1.38 -0.21
N SER A 27 10.27 -1.89 -0.89
CA SER A 27 10.83 -1.28 -2.11
C SER A 27 11.03 -2.32 -3.21
N HIS A 28 11.40 -1.86 -4.41
CA HIS A 28 11.82 -2.75 -5.49
C HIS A 28 13.09 -3.52 -5.09
N ALA A 29 13.24 -4.74 -5.60
CA ALA A 29 14.45 -5.54 -5.42
C ALA A 29 15.47 -5.35 -6.55
N ASP A 30 15.04 -4.79 -7.67
CA ASP A 30 15.83 -4.64 -8.90
C ASP A 30 15.38 -3.40 -9.70
N PRO A 31 16.26 -2.83 -10.53
CA PRO A 31 15.97 -1.62 -11.31
C PRO A 31 15.21 -1.91 -12.61
N LEU A 32 14.73 -3.14 -12.85
CA LEU A 32 14.05 -3.45 -14.10
C LEU A 32 12.71 -2.69 -14.18
N PRO A 33 12.34 -2.16 -15.36
CA PRO A 33 11.07 -1.47 -15.55
C PRO A 33 9.87 -2.35 -15.18
N LYS A 34 8.89 -1.77 -14.49
CA LYS A 34 7.68 -2.46 -14.03
C LYS A 34 6.45 -1.69 -14.49
N LYS A 35 5.53 -2.36 -15.18
CA LYS A 35 4.21 -1.79 -15.56
C LYS A 35 3.18 -1.89 -14.44
N ARG A 36 3.35 -2.87 -13.54
CA ARG A 36 2.47 -3.14 -12.41
C ARG A 36 3.25 -3.79 -11.28
N VAL A 37 2.91 -3.43 -10.05
CA VAL A 37 3.40 -4.06 -8.83
C VAL A 37 2.18 -4.33 -7.94
N ILE A 38 2.14 -5.49 -7.30
CA ILE A 38 1.14 -5.83 -6.29
C ILE A 38 1.91 -5.87 -4.97
N LEU A 39 1.43 -5.20 -3.94
CA LEU A 39 2.05 -5.21 -2.61
C LEU A 39 1.10 -5.90 -1.64
N LEU A 40 1.65 -6.69 -0.71
CA LEU A 40 0.85 -7.38 0.31
C LEU A 40 1.27 -6.88 1.69
N TRP A 41 0.31 -6.28 2.39
CA TRP A 41 0.45 -5.81 3.75
C TRP A 41 -0.56 -6.52 4.64
N LYS A 42 -0.14 -6.87 5.85
CA LYS A 42 -1.00 -7.48 6.87
C LYS A 42 -1.13 -6.56 8.07
N PRO A 43 -2.37 -6.28 8.52
CA PRO A 43 -2.59 -5.46 9.70
C PRO A 43 -2.07 -6.13 10.98
N PRO A 44 -1.70 -5.32 11.99
CA PRO A 44 -1.39 -5.83 13.33
C PRO A 44 -2.62 -6.53 13.93
N LYS A 45 -2.41 -7.53 14.79
CA LYS A 45 -3.51 -8.31 15.40
C LYS A 45 -4.04 -7.70 16.70
N ASP A 46 -3.23 -6.86 17.32
CA ASP A 46 -3.36 -6.37 18.69
C ASP A 46 -3.93 -4.95 18.78
N ARG A 47 -4.09 -4.26 17.65
CA ARG A 47 -4.58 -2.88 17.57
C ARG A 47 -5.32 -2.60 16.27
N GLN A 48 -6.15 -1.56 16.28
CA GLN A 48 -6.93 -1.09 15.14
C GLN A 48 -6.86 0.44 15.05
N GLY A 49 -7.07 0.97 13.84
CA GLY A 49 -7.03 2.41 13.58
C GLY A 49 -6.90 2.70 12.09
N GLU A 50 -6.86 3.99 11.75
CA GLU A 50 -6.64 4.43 10.38
C GLU A 50 -5.19 4.22 9.95
N VAL A 51 -4.99 3.81 8.70
CA VAL A 51 -3.67 3.58 8.12
C VAL A 51 -3.54 4.37 6.83
N ILE A 52 -2.45 5.12 6.72
CA ILE A 52 -2.12 5.88 5.52
C ILE A 52 -0.99 5.15 4.79
N PHE A 53 -1.27 4.73 3.56
CA PHE A 53 -0.25 4.21 2.65
C PHE A 53 0.31 5.35 1.81
N VAL A 54 1.64 5.52 1.83
CA VAL A 54 2.36 6.52 1.04
C VAL A 54 3.32 5.79 0.11
N ALA A 55 3.36 6.21 -1.16
CA ALA A 55 4.25 5.62 -2.15
C ALA A 55 4.95 6.70 -2.99
N THR A 56 6.20 6.41 -3.37
CA THR A 56 6.96 7.17 -4.36
C THR A 56 7.33 6.23 -5.49
N VAL A 57 7.06 6.62 -6.73
CA VAL A 57 7.37 5.81 -7.92
C VAL A 57 8.48 6.50 -8.70
N LEU A 58 9.52 5.74 -9.06
CA LEU A 58 10.70 6.26 -9.77
C LEU A 58 10.77 5.69 -11.18
N GLN A 59 10.96 6.55 -12.19
CA GLN A 59 11.31 6.12 -13.55
C GLN A 59 12.83 6.27 -13.79
N HIS A 60 13.36 7.45 -13.46
CA HIS A 60 14.79 7.77 -13.44
C HIS A 60 15.11 8.58 -12.18
N PHE A 61 16.36 8.62 -11.71
CA PHE A 61 16.69 9.25 -10.41
C PHE A 61 16.20 10.72 -10.27
N ALA A 62 16.12 11.45 -11.39
CA ALA A 62 15.61 12.82 -11.45
C ALA A 62 14.11 12.93 -11.81
N GLU A 63 13.45 11.81 -12.16
CA GLU A 63 12.06 11.74 -12.61
C GLU A 63 11.28 10.75 -11.73
N TYR A 64 10.54 11.32 -10.78
CA TYR A 64 9.73 10.58 -9.83
C TYR A 64 8.32 11.16 -9.72
N TYR A 65 7.38 10.29 -9.35
CA TYR A 65 6.01 10.63 -9.07
C TYR A 65 5.77 10.54 -7.56
N SER A 66 5.18 11.60 -7.00
CA SER A 66 4.80 11.69 -5.59
C SER A 66 3.45 12.42 -5.47
N GLY A 67 2.76 12.25 -4.33
CA GLY A 67 1.47 12.90 -4.09
C GLY A 67 0.32 12.37 -4.95
N ILE A 68 0.47 11.20 -5.57
CA ILE A 68 -0.63 10.53 -6.27
C ILE A 68 -1.63 10.03 -5.23
N VAL A 69 -2.88 10.49 -5.32
CA VAL A 69 -3.99 9.97 -4.52
C VAL A 69 -4.50 8.69 -5.18
N ALA A 70 -4.50 7.59 -4.44
CA ALA A 70 -5.01 6.32 -4.94
C ALA A 70 -6.54 6.36 -5.06
N GLY A 71 -7.08 5.84 -6.16
CA GLY A 71 -8.50 5.51 -6.24
C GLY A 71 -8.79 4.30 -5.37
N ILE A 72 -9.70 4.44 -4.41
CA ILE A 72 -10.23 3.30 -3.65
C ILE A 72 -11.38 2.74 -4.51
N PRO A 73 -11.30 1.49 -4.99
CA PRO A 73 -12.44 0.88 -5.65
C PRO A 73 -13.62 0.83 -4.67
N PRO A 74 -14.86 1.01 -5.14
CA PRO A 74 -16.03 0.94 -4.27
C PRO A 74 -16.03 -0.40 -3.52
N SER A 75 -16.41 -0.37 -2.24
CA SER A 75 -16.69 -1.59 -1.51
C SER A 75 -17.85 -2.31 -2.21
N HIS A 76 -17.70 -3.61 -2.43
CA HIS A 76 -18.74 -4.48 -3.01
C HIS A 76 -20.08 -4.47 -2.23
N ASP A 77 -20.14 -3.80 -1.07
CA ASP A 77 -21.32 -3.67 -0.24
C ASP A 77 -22.31 -2.58 -0.73
N GLU A 78 -21.92 -1.71 -1.67
CA GLU A 78 -22.78 -0.61 -2.16
C GLU A 78 -23.64 -0.99 -3.39
N ASP A 79 -23.36 -2.11 -4.07
CA ASP A 79 -24.09 -2.54 -5.27
C ASP A 79 -25.32 -3.41 -4.97
N GLU A 80 -25.44 -4.01 -3.77
CA GLU A 80 -26.58 -4.89 -3.44
C GLU A 80 -27.83 -4.15 -2.94
N GLU A 81 -27.71 -2.90 -2.46
CA GLU A 81 -28.86 -2.15 -1.92
C GLU A 81 -29.66 -1.40 -3.01
N GLN A 82 -29.06 -1.16 -4.18
CA GLN A 82 -29.67 -0.39 -5.27
C GLN A 82 -30.58 -1.24 -6.20
N ASP A 83 -30.38 -2.56 -6.28
CA ASP A 83 -31.13 -3.47 -7.18
C ASP A 83 -32.37 -4.11 -6.54
N SER A 84 -32.74 -3.74 -5.30
CA SER A 84 -33.91 -4.32 -4.60
C SER A 84 -35.21 -3.50 -4.73
N TYR A 85 -35.17 -2.39 -5.47
CA TYR A 85 -36.34 -1.54 -5.73
C TYR A 85 -36.51 -1.21 -7.23
N ASP A 86 -36.74 -2.24 -8.06
CA ASP A 86 -37.40 -2.12 -9.36
C ASP A 86 -38.39 -3.27 -9.59
#